data_AF-A0A7C6XD67-F1
#
_entry.id   AF-A0A7C6XD67-F1
#
_cell.length_a   1.000
_cell.length_b   1.000
_cell.length_c   1.000
_cell.angle_alpha   90.00
_cell.angle_beta   90.00
_cell.angle_gamma   90.00
#
_symmetry.space_group_name_H-M   'P 1'
#
loop_
_entity.id
_entity.type
_entity.pdbx_description
1 polymer ?
#
loop_
_entity_poly.entity_id
_entity_poly.type
_entity_poly.pdbx_seq_one_letter_code
_entity_poly.pdbx_strand_id
1 'polypeptide(L)' 'MKSISFTNNKQRVSVMTQGEHSSNASSTEAMHIFSSTVRAKLANHDHWGNFTAGEHFKVSADS' A
#
# COMPACT_ATOMS: atom_id res chain seq x y z
N MET A 1 10.25 -4.93 6.04
CA MET A 1 9.79 -3.69 5.35
C MET A 1 10.82 -2.60 5.57
N LYS A 2 11.29 -1.92 4.50
CA LYS A 2 12.09 -0.69 4.60
C LYS A 2 11.31 0.44 3.93
N SER A 3 11.34 1.65 4.49
CA SER A 3 10.54 2.77 3.99
C SER A 3 11.33 4.08 4.01
N ILE A 4 11.10 4.89 2.99
CA ILE A 4 11.65 6.24 2.84
C ILE A 4 10.47 7.20 2.70
N SER A 5 10.42 8.23 3.53
CA SER A 5 9.38 9.26 3.50
C SER A 5 9.98 10.59 3.04
N PHE A 6 9.33 11.26 2.09
CA PHE A 6 9.74 12.58 1.64
C PHE A 6 8.85 13.65 2.30
N THR A 7 9.44 14.70 2.86
CA THR A 7 8.73 15.69 3.69
C THR A 7 8.11 16.86 2.92
N ASN A 8 8.49 17.06 1.64
CA ASN A 8 8.06 18.23 0.86
C ASN A 8 6.71 18.02 0.13
N ASN A 9 6.29 16.76 0.00
CA ASN A 9 4.95 16.33 -0.40
C ASN A 9 4.76 15.00 0.34
N LYS A 10 3.70 14.82 1.13
CA LYS A 10 3.45 13.64 2.01
C LYS A 10 3.35 12.31 1.23
N GLN A 11 4.43 11.94 0.55
CA GLN A 11 4.58 10.77 -0.29
C GLN A 11 5.65 9.90 0.35
N ARG A 12 5.34 8.60 0.44
CA ARG A 12 6.16 7.60 1.09
C ARG A 12 6.41 6.49 0.07
N VAL A 13 7.67 6.10 -0.07
CA VAL A 13 8.07 4.94 -0.87
C VAL A 13 8.45 3.82 0.09
N SER A 14 7.79 2.68 -0.02
CA SER A 14 8.04 1.50 0.80
C SER A 14 8.53 0.35 -0.07
N VAL A 15 9.57 -0.34 0.38
CA VAL A 15 10.06 -1.59 -0.21
C VAL A 15 9.68 -2.73 0.72
N MET A 16 8.90 -3.67 0.19
CA MET A 16 8.43 -4.85 0.90
C MET A 16 9.24 -6.07 0.46
N THR A 17 9.64 -6.89 1.44
CA THR A 17 10.19 -8.23 1.19
C THR A 17 9.04 -9.20 0.99
N GLN A 18 9.28 -10.31 0.28
CA GLN A 18 8.30 -11.37 0.12
C GLN A 18 7.79 -11.85 1.50
N GLY A 19 6.48 -12.00 1.62
CA GLY A 19 5.79 -12.34 2.85
C GLY A 19 4.51 -11.53 3.03
N GLU A 20 3.75 -11.87 4.07
CA GLU A 20 2.56 -11.13 4.46
C GLU A 20 2.93 -10.03 5.46
N HIS A 21 2.36 -8.83 5.26
CA HIS A 21 2.59 -7.67 6.12
C HIS A 21 1.26 -6.97 6.38
N SER A 22 1.06 -6.51 7.61
CA SER A 22 -0.10 -5.70 8.00
C SER A 22 0.31 -4.23 8.12
N SER A 23 -0.56 -3.33 7.71
CA SER A 23 -0.35 -1.89 7.79
C SER A 23 -1.67 -1.21 8.08
N ASN A 24 -1.66 -0.26 9.02
CA ASN A 24 -2.84 0.53 9.37
C ASN A 24 -2.66 1.93 8.82
N ALA A 25 -3.71 2.48 8.21
CA ALA A 25 -3.69 3.82 7.65
C ALA A 25 -4.47 4.77 8.56
N SER A 26 -3.78 5.71 9.23
CA SER A 26 -4.40 6.73 10.08
C SER A 26 -5.09 7.86 9.30
N SER A 27 -4.98 7.83 7.97
CA SER A 27 -5.61 8.76 7.04
C SER A 27 -5.79 8.05 5.70
N THR A 28 -6.68 8.53 4.83
CA THR A 28 -6.84 7.95 3.50
C THR A 28 -5.54 8.08 2.70
N GLU A 29 -5.01 6.95 2.25
CA GLU A 29 -3.75 6.84 1.50
C GLU A 29 -4.01 6.30 0.09
N ALA A 30 -3.29 6.84 -0.90
CA ALA A 30 -3.23 6.28 -2.25
C ALA A 30 -1.92 5.50 -2.42
N MET A 31 -2.00 4.19 -2.61
CA MET A 31 -0.85 3.34 -2.90
C MET A 31 -0.65 3.20 -4.39
N HIS A 32 0.59 3.44 -4.85
CA HIS A 32 1.04 3.22 -6.21
C HIS A 32 2.01 2.03 -6.25
N ILE A 33 1.71 1.02 -7.06
CA ILE A 33 2.60 -0.13 -7.23
C ILE A 33 3.63 0.20 -8.31
N PHE A 34 4.86 0.47 -7.89
CA PHE A 34 5.96 0.82 -8.80
C PHE A 34 6.62 -0.39 -9.44
N SER A 35 6.68 -1.52 -8.74
CA SER A 35 7.29 -2.75 -9.26
C SER A 35 6.63 -4.00 -8.70
N SER A 36 6.61 -5.05 -9.53
CA SER A 36 6.06 -6.38 -9.20
C SER A 36 4.55 -6.40 -8.97
N THR A 37 4.05 -7.49 -8.38
CA THR A 37 2.65 -7.70 -8.02
C THR A 37 2.54 -7.79 -6.50
N VAL A 38 1.55 -7.10 -5.95
CA VAL A 38 1.17 -7.16 -4.54
C VAL A 38 -0.21 -7.76 -4.44
N ARG A 39 -0.38 -8.72 -3.51
CA ARG A 39 -1.68 -9.15 -3.03
C ARG A 39 -2.04 -8.33 -1.81
N ALA A 40 -3.19 -7.67 -1.82
CA ALA A 40 -3.68 -6.93 -0.66
C ALA A 40 -5.15 -7.25 -0.39
N LYS A 41 -5.48 -7.44 0.88
CA LYS A 41 -6.86 -7.44 1.38
C LYS A 41 -7.12 -6.08 2.02
N LEU A 42 -8.03 -5.31 1.45
CA LEU A 42 -8.43 -4.01 2.00
C LEU A 42 -9.50 -4.22 3.06
N ALA A 43 -9.54 -3.37 4.10
CA ALA A 43 -10.47 -3.54 5.22
C ALA A 43 -11.96 -3.59 4.80
N ASN A 44 -12.31 -2.90 3.72
CA ASN A 44 -13.65 -2.87 3.13
C ASN A 44 -13.92 -4.01 2.11
N HIS A 45 -13.00 -4.96 1.95
CA HIS A 45 -13.12 -6.08 1.03
C HIS A 45 -12.84 -7.40 1.74
N ASP A 46 -13.77 -8.36 1.62
CA ASP A 46 -13.58 -9.71 2.17
C ASP A 46 -12.63 -10.58 1.36
N HIS A 47 -12.21 -10.12 0.18
CA HIS A 47 -11.37 -10.84 -0.76
C HIS A 47 -10.03 -10.15 -1.00
N TRP A 48 -9.01 -10.96 -1.28
CA TRP A 48 -7.70 -10.49 -1.72
C TRP A 48 -7.76 -9.99 -3.16
N GLY A 49 -7.29 -8.77 -3.40
CA GLY A 49 -7.05 -8.21 -4.72
C GLY A 49 -5.58 -8.36 -5.13
N ASN A 50 -5.33 -8.52 -6.43
CA ASN A 50 -3.99 -8.45 -7.00
C ASN A 50 -3.80 -7.07 -7.62
N PHE A 51 -2.70 -6.41 -7.30
CA PHE A 51 -2.31 -5.11 -7.84
C PHE A 51 -0.92 -5.23 -8.46
N THR A 52 -0.78 -4.79 -9.70
CA THR A 52 0.41 -4.95 -10.53
C THR A 52 1.10 -3.61 -10.79
N ALA A 53 2.31 -3.64 -11.34
CA ALA A 53 3.07 -2.43 -11.62
C ALA A 53 2.29 -1.45 -12.52
N GLY A 54 2.20 -0.20 -12.08
CA GLY A 54 1.42 0.87 -12.72
C GLY A 54 0.01 1.03 -12.16
N GLU A 55 -0.51 0.04 -11.42
CA GLU A 55 -1.81 0.16 -10.76
C GLU A 55 -1.71 0.95 -9.45
N HIS A 56 -2.86 1.48 -9.05
CA HIS A 56 -3.03 2.17 -7.79
C HIS A 56 -4.33 1.77 -7.10
N PHE A 57 -4.33 1.85 -5.77
CA PHE A 57 -5.54 1.64 -4.98
C PHE A 57 -5.55 2.57 -3.77
N LYS A 58 -6.75 2.82 -3.25
CA LYS A 58 -6.96 3.65 -2.06
C LYS A 58 -7.14 2.76 -0.84
N VAL A 59 -6.46 3.12 0.23
CA VAL A 59 -6.68 2.59 1.58
C VAL A 59 -7.41 3.67 2.35
N SER A 60 -8.59 3.35 2.88
CA SER A 60 -9.37 4.30 3.68
C SER A 60 -8.68 4.58 5.01
N ALA A 61 -8.95 5.75 5.59
CA ALA A 61 -8.57 5.99 6.99
C ALA A 61 -9.20 4.93 7.92
N ASP A 62 -8.52 4.65 9.03
CA ASP A 62 -8.96 3.75 10.10
C ASP A 62 -9.22 2.31 9.65
N SER A 63 -8.41 1.85 8.69
CA SER A 63 -8.36 0.48 8.16
C SER A 63 -7.26 -0.35 8.82
#